data_AF-A0A6F8YTQ7-F1
#
_entry.id   AF-A0A6F8YTQ7-F1
#
_cell.length_a   1.000
_cell.length_b   1.000
_cell.length_c   1.000
_cell.angle_alpha   90.00
_cell.angle_beta   90.00
_cell.angle_gamma   90.00
#
_symmetry.space_group_name_H-M   'P 1'
#
loop_
_entity.id
_entity.type
_entity.pdbx_description
1 polymer ?
#
loop_
_entity_poly.entity_id
_entity_poly.type
_entity_poly.pdbx_seq_one_letter_code
_entity_poly.pdbx_strand_id
1 'polypeptide(L)'
;MRSHHLTPGRMIGVVFDHGDDFNSALTDACRAHDIKQGYIPMFIAGLSTARIVGTCQRLDNPDAPVWSHVELTNIEALGGGTIAWDETTQTIKPHIHITVGLKEHSATAHTSHLLGATVQFLTEMLVVEVAAPAMRRLPNPALYDVPQLRFL
;
A
#
# COMPACT_ATOMS: atom_id res chain seq x y z
N MET A 1 -20.75 9.12 -0.58
CA MET A 1 -20.49 7.69 -0.86
C MET A 1 -20.50 7.50 -2.37
N ARG A 2 -19.55 6.71 -2.92
CA ARG A 2 -19.46 6.37 -4.35
C ARG A 2 -19.26 4.86 -4.45
N SER A 3 -19.94 4.20 -5.37
CA SER A 3 -19.84 2.76 -5.59
C SER A 3 -19.91 2.44 -7.08
N HIS A 4 -19.38 1.29 -7.47
CA HIS A 4 -19.45 0.77 -8.83
C HIS A 4 -19.38 -0.76 -8.81
N HIS A 5 -20.06 -1.44 -9.74
CA HIS A 5 -19.85 -2.87 -9.96
C HIS A 5 -18.45 -3.10 -10.53
N LEU A 6 -17.71 -4.07 -9.99
CA LEU A 6 -16.38 -4.42 -10.48
C LEU A 6 -16.46 -5.73 -11.27
N THR A 7 -15.77 -5.78 -12.39
CA THR A 7 -15.47 -7.02 -13.11
C THR A 7 -14.14 -7.54 -12.58
N PRO A 8 -14.10 -8.68 -11.86
CA PRO A 8 -12.84 -9.26 -11.42
C PRO A 8 -12.03 -9.74 -12.63
N GLY A 9 -10.73 -9.51 -12.57
CA GLY A 9 -9.76 -10.02 -13.54
C GLY A 9 -9.00 -11.23 -13.00
N ARG A 10 -7.71 -11.27 -13.30
CA ARG A 10 -6.78 -12.29 -12.83
C ARG A 10 -6.55 -12.19 -11.32
N MET A 11 -6.29 -13.33 -10.69
CA MET A 11 -5.77 -13.42 -9.33
C MET A 11 -4.37 -14.01 -9.40
N ILE A 12 -3.40 -13.35 -8.79
CA ILE A 12 -2.02 -13.84 -8.73
C ILE A 12 -1.55 -13.92 -7.29
N GLY A 13 -0.74 -14.94 -7.01
CA GLY A 13 0.08 -15.00 -5.81
C GLY A 13 1.42 -14.32 -6.08
N VAL A 14 1.87 -13.49 -5.14
CA VAL A 14 3.14 -12.79 -5.22
C VAL A 14 3.91 -13.04 -3.93
N VAL A 15 5.18 -13.38 -4.08
CA VAL A 15 6.12 -13.52 -2.98
C VAL A 15 7.26 -12.53 -3.20
N PHE A 16 7.64 -11.81 -2.15
CA PHE A 16 8.85 -10.98 -2.16
C PHE A 16 9.91 -11.64 -1.29
N ASP A 17 11.15 -11.61 -1.75
CA ASP A 17 12.27 -12.26 -1.10
C ASP A 17 12.95 -11.34 -0.09
N HIS A 18 13.79 -11.93 0.76
CA HIS A 18 14.60 -11.18 1.72
C HIS A 18 15.44 -10.11 1.00
N GLY A 19 15.35 -8.86 1.47
CA GLY A 19 16.09 -7.72 0.93
C GLY A 19 15.36 -6.94 -0.16
N ASP A 20 14.21 -7.41 -0.64
CA ASP A 20 13.42 -6.67 -1.63
C ASP A 20 12.85 -5.37 -1.06
N ASP A 21 12.84 -4.33 -1.90
CA ASP A 21 12.02 -3.14 -1.67
C ASP A 21 10.57 -3.43 -2.03
N PHE A 22 9.66 -3.28 -1.06
CA PHE A 22 8.26 -3.66 -1.19
C PHE A 22 7.55 -2.97 -2.37
N ASN A 23 7.79 -1.68 -2.58
CA ASN A 23 7.09 -0.91 -3.60
C ASN A 23 7.57 -1.27 -5.01
N SER A 24 8.89 -1.42 -5.17
CA SER A 24 9.51 -1.81 -6.43
C SER A 24 9.12 -3.23 -6.81
N ALA A 25 9.20 -4.18 -5.86
CA ALA A 25 8.79 -5.57 -6.07
C ALA A 25 7.30 -5.68 -6.45
N LEU A 26 6.42 -4.92 -5.78
CA LEU A 26 4.99 -4.88 -6.15
C LEU A 26 4.77 -4.31 -7.56
N THR A 27 5.49 -3.23 -7.89
CA THR A 27 5.42 -2.61 -9.22
C THR A 27 5.88 -3.57 -10.31
N ASP A 28 6.96 -4.30 -10.07
CA ASP A 28 7.52 -5.26 -11.01
C ASP A 28 6.62 -6.48 -11.17
N ALA A 29 6.03 -7.01 -10.08
CA ALA A 29 5.05 -8.08 -10.15
C ALA A 29 3.82 -7.68 -10.97
N CYS A 30 3.27 -6.48 -10.71
CA CYS A 30 2.16 -5.95 -11.51
C CYS A 30 2.54 -5.77 -12.98
N ARG A 31 3.75 -5.28 -13.28
CA ARG A 31 4.25 -5.13 -14.66
C ARG A 31 4.40 -6.49 -15.35
N ALA A 32 5.00 -7.47 -14.70
CA ALA A 32 5.22 -8.81 -15.25
C ALA A 32 3.93 -9.53 -15.62
N HIS A 33 2.85 -9.24 -14.91
CA HIS A 33 1.52 -9.79 -15.16
C HIS A 33 0.58 -8.84 -15.92
N ASP A 34 1.05 -7.68 -16.38
CA ASP A 34 0.22 -6.63 -17.02
C ASP A 34 -1.03 -6.28 -16.20
N ILE A 35 -0.88 -6.15 -14.87
CA ILE A 35 -1.94 -5.73 -13.95
C ILE A 35 -1.75 -4.25 -13.66
N LYS A 36 -2.75 -3.44 -14.04
CA LYS A 36 -2.73 -1.98 -13.87
C LYS A 36 -3.57 -1.49 -12.69
N GLN A 37 -4.50 -2.31 -12.22
CA GLN A 37 -5.44 -1.94 -11.18
C GLN A 37 -6.00 -3.18 -10.46
N GLY A 38 -6.40 -2.99 -9.21
CA GLY A 38 -6.90 -4.09 -8.41
C GLY A 38 -6.91 -3.79 -6.92
N TYR A 39 -7.04 -4.84 -6.13
CA TYR A 39 -6.93 -4.78 -4.69
C TYR A 39 -6.10 -5.94 -4.16
N ILE A 40 -5.46 -5.67 -3.03
CA ILE A 40 -4.72 -6.64 -2.23
C ILE A 40 -5.61 -6.90 -1.01
N PRO A 41 -6.34 -8.02 -0.96
CA PRO A 41 -7.24 -8.31 0.15
C PRO A 41 -6.47 -8.39 1.48
N MET A 42 -5.30 -9.03 1.42
CA MET A 42 -4.42 -9.23 2.56
C MET A 42 -3.01 -9.64 2.08
N PHE A 43 -2.01 -9.32 2.87
CA PHE A 43 -0.69 -9.93 2.83
C PHE A 43 -0.12 -10.06 4.24
N ILE A 44 0.81 -10.99 4.41
CA ILE A 44 1.67 -11.09 5.59
C ILE A 44 3.12 -10.84 5.17
N ALA A 45 3.91 -10.23 6.04
CA ALA A 45 5.32 -9.99 5.75
C ALA A 45 6.16 -9.89 7.03
N GLY A 46 7.38 -10.41 6.96
CA GLY A 46 8.45 -9.95 7.84
C GLY A 46 9.16 -8.77 7.18
N LEU A 47 9.40 -7.69 7.92
CA LEU A 47 10.07 -6.49 7.37
C LEU A 47 11.24 -6.07 8.27
N SER A 48 12.39 -5.79 7.66
CA SER A 48 13.56 -5.30 8.39
C SER A 48 13.39 -3.84 8.74
N THR A 49 12.76 -3.08 7.83
CA THR A 49 12.38 -1.68 8.00
C THR A 49 11.03 -1.41 7.36
N ALA A 50 10.24 -0.53 7.96
CA ALA A 50 9.08 0.08 7.31
C ALA A 50 8.93 1.53 7.76
N ARG A 51 8.57 2.39 6.81
CA ARG A 51 8.15 3.77 7.06
C ARG A 51 6.65 3.86 6.94
N ILE A 52 5.98 4.25 8.01
CA ILE A 52 4.52 4.44 8.01
C ILE A 52 4.18 5.87 8.42
N VAL A 53 3.09 6.40 7.85
CA VAL A 53 2.62 7.75 8.20
C VAL A 53 2.32 7.82 9.70
N GLY A 54 2.87 8.81 10.38
CA GLY A 54 2.74 8.93 11.83
C GLY A 54 3.68 9.99 12.36
N THR A 55 3.38 10.53 13.53
CA THR A 55 4.20 11.58 14.15
C THR A 55 4.16 11.51 15.65
N CYS A 56 5.27 11.92 16.27
CA CYS A 56 5.34 12.23 17.71
C CYS A 56 5.14 13.72 17.98
N GLN A 57 4.99 14.54 16.93
CA GLN A 57 4.79 15.98 17.05
C GLN A 57 3.30 16.32 17.22
N ARG A 58 3.04 17.51 17.76
CA ARG A 58 1.68 18.05 17.83
C ARG A 58 1.15 18.27 16.40
N LEU A 59 -0.10 17.89 16.16
CA LEU A 59 -0.81 18.23 14.93
C LEU A 59 -1.35 19.66 15.02
N ASP A 60 -0.86 20.55 14.16
CA ASP A 60 -1.36 21.94 14.08
C ASP A 60 -2.72 22.03 13.39
N ASN A 61 -2.96 21.16 12.41
CA ASN A 61 -4.25 21.01 11.74
C ASN A 61 -4.62 19.51 11.67
N PRO A 62 -5.58 19.04 12.48
CA PRO A 62 -5.97 17.63 12.50
C PRO A 62 -6.70 17.18 11.22
N ASP A 63 -7.22 18.10 10.42
CA ASP A 63 -7.91 17.78 9.16
C ASP A 63 -6.95 17.57 7.99
N ALA A 64 -5.69 18.04 8.13
CA ALA A 64 -4.66 17.88 7.11
C ALA A 64 -3.98 16.51 7.21
N PRO A 65 -3.49 15.95 6.08
CA PRO A 65 -2.66 14.75 6.12
C PRO A 65 -1.40 14.96 6.97
N VAL A 66 -0.99 13.91 7.66
CA VAL A 66 0.32 13.87 8.31
C VAL A 66 1.37 13.57 7.25
N TRP A 67 2.27 14.52 7.00
CA TRP A 67 3.34 14.39 6.01
C TRP A 67 4.65 13.85 6.56
N SER A 68 4.70 13.58 7.87
CA SER A 68 5.82 12.89 8.54
C SER A 68 5.56 11.39 8.61
N HIS A 69 6.57 10.66 9.08
CA HIS A 69 6.52 9.22 9.25
C HIS A 69 7.29 8.81 10.49
N VAL A 70 6.99 7.60 10.96
CA VAL A 70 7.85 6.86 11.89
C VAL A 70 8.55 5.75 11.11
N GLU A 71 9.78 5.46 11.51
CA GLU A 71 10.54 4.32 11.01
C GLU A 71 10.50 3.21 12.06
N LEU A 72 10.07 2.02 11.63
CA LEU A 72 9.94 0.84 12.47
C LEU A 72 10.86 -0.24 11.92
N THR A 73 11.50 -0.99 12.81
CA THR A 73 12.49 -2.02 12.45
C THR A 73 12.11 -3.38 13.01
N ASN A 74 12.55 -4.45 12.35
CA ASN A 74 12.40 -5.83 12.83
C ASN A 74 10.95 -6.16 13.23
N ILE A 75 10.05 -6.09 12.26
CA ILE A 75 8.59 -6.14 12.48
C ILE A 75 7.94 -7.32 11.74
N GLU A 76 6.82 -7.80 12.29
CA GLU A 76 5.86 -8.66 11.58
C GLU A 76 4.68 -7.80 11.13
N ALA A 77 4.24 -7.96 9.89
CA ALA A 77 3.23 -7.10 9.26
C ALA A 77 2.05 -7.90 8.72
N LEU A 78 0.86 -7.34 8.90
CA LEU A 78 -0.37 -7.69 8.19
C LEU A 78 -0.84 -6.44 7.43
N GLY A 79 -1.11 -6.57 6.14
CA GLY A 79 -1.47 -5.42 5.32
C GLY A 79 -2.48 -5.70 4.23
N GLY A 80 -2.92 -4.64 3.56
CA GLY A 80 -3.83 -4.70 2.43
C GLY A 80 -3.98 -3.34 1.76
N GLY A 81 -4.64 -3.30 0.61
CA GLY A 81 -4.81 -2.04 -0.10
C GLY A 81 -5.35 -2.13 -1.50
N THR A 82 -5.12 -1.07 -2.27
CA THR A 82 -5.60 -0.95 -3.66
C THR A 82 -4.48 -0.51 -4.58
N ILE A 83 -4.58 -0.94 -5.83
CA ILE A 83 -3.67 -0.59 -6.91
C ILE A 83 -4.48 0.15 -7.98
N ALA A 84 -3.93 1.25 -8.49
CA ALA A 84 -4.54 2.04 -9.56
C ALA A 84 -3.43 2.55 -10.48
N TRP A 85 -3.73 2.72 -11.76
CA TRP A 85 -2.74 3.10 -12.77
C TRP A 85 -2.55 4.61 -12.82
N ASP A 86 -1.29 5.05 -12.84
CA ASP A 86 -0.90 6.43 -13.05
C ASP A 86 -0.42 6.61 -14.51
N GLU A 87 -1.18 7.37 -15.31
CA GLU A 87 -0.82 7.63 -16.71
C GLU A 87 0.43 8.50 -16.84
N THR A 88 0.72 9.35 -15.85
CA THR A 88 1.85 10.27 -15.94
C THR A 88 3.17 9.53 -15.77
N THR A 89 3.22 8.64 -14.79
CA THR A 89 4.44 7.85 -14.51
C THR A 89 4.47 6.52 -15.26
N GLN A 90 3.37 6.11 -15.88
CA GLN A 90 3.20 4.79 -16.51
C GLN A 90 3.57 3.66 -15.53
N THR A 91 3.15 3.80 -14.28
CA THR A 91 3.35 2.81 -13.21
C THR A 91 2.09 2.68 -12.36
N ILE A 92 2.06 1.65 -11.53
CA ILE A 92 1.03 1.55 -10.50
C ILE A 92 1.25 2.56 -9.38
N LYS A 93 0.15 3.04 -8.80
CA LYS A 93 0.13 3.88 -7.59
C LYS A 93 -0.59 3.14 -6.46
N PRO A 94 0.15 2.33 -5.67
CA PRO A 94 -0.45 1.57 -4.58
C PRO A 94 -0.90 2.49 -3.44
N HIS A 95 -1.96 2.09 -2.74
CA HIS A 95 -2.37 2.69 -1.46
C HIS A 95 -2.54 1.55 -0.48
N ILE A 96 -1.48 1.34 0.31
CA ILE A 96 -1.33 0.22 1.23
C ILE A 96 -1.41 0.74 2.66
N HIS A 97 -2.17 0.04 3.48
CA HIS A 97 -2.19 0.21 4.92
C HIS A 97 -1.70 -1.08 5.55
N ILE A 98 -0.94 -0.95 6.63
CA ILE A 98 -0.37 -2.08 7.36
C ILE A 98 -0.60 -1.91 8.85
N THR A 99 -0.73 -3.04 9.54
CA THR A 99 -0.56 -3.17 10.98
C THR A 99 0.70 -3.98 11.22
N VAL A 100 1.57 -3.51 12.09
CA VAL A 100 2.86 -4.13 12.35
C VAL A 100 3.06 -4.35 13.84
N GLY A 101 3.62 -5.49 14.22
CA GLY A 101 4.05 -5.80 15.57
C GLY A 101 5.57 -5.69 15.70
N LEU A 102 6.04 -4.90 16.66
CA LEU A 102 7.46 -4.77 16.99
C LEU A 102 7.94 -6.03 17.73
N LYS A 103 8.88 -6.78 17.15
CA LYS A 103 9.34 -8.07 17.71
C LYS A 103 10.02 -7.87 19.06
N GLU A 104 10.92 -6.90 19.16
CA GLU A 104 11.64 -6.55 20.39
C GLU A 104 10.77 -5.91 21.48
N HIS A 105 9.54 -5.52 21.16
CA HIS A 105 8.64 -4.84 22.09
C HIS A 105 7.35 -5.62 22.34
N SER A 106 7.47 -6.94 22.52
CA SER A 106 6.35 -7.83 22.88
C SER A 106 5.15 -7.69 21.92
N ALA A 107 5.43 -7.58 20.61
CA ALA A 107 4.43 -7.38 19.57
C ALA A 107 3.57 -6.11 19.74
N THR A 108 4.11 -5.06 20.36
CA THR A 108 3.47 -3.73 20.38
C THR A 108 3.16 -3.28 18.97
N ALA A 109 1.90 -2.88 18.73
CA ALA A 109 1.39 -2.69 17.39
C ALA A 109 1.35 -1.22 16.95
N HIS A 110 1.65 -0.99 15.68
CA HIS A 110 1.42 0.28 14.98
C HIS A 110 0.63 0.04 13.68
N THR A 111 -0.33 0.90 13.39
CA THR A 111 -1.17 0.78 12.19
C THR A 111 -1.25 2.10 11.46
N SER A 112 -0.88 2.12 10.17
CA SER A 112 -1.02 3.32 9.34
C SER A 112 -0.79 3.04 7.85
N HIS A 113 -0.75 4.11 7.06
CA HIS A 113 -0.38 4.10 5.64
C HIS A 113 1.11 3.80 5.46
N LEU A 114 1.43 2.80 4.62
CA LEU A 114 2.80 2.42 4.26
C LEU A 114 3.38 3.36 3.20
N LEU A 115 4.56 3.91 3.47
CA LEU A 115 5.32 4.73 2.51
C LEU A 115 6.42 3.93 1.80
N GLY A 116 6.99 2.94 2.47
CA GLY A 116 8.03 2.06 1.93
C GLY A 116 8.53 1.08 2.99
N ALA A 117 9.05 -0.07 2.56
CA ALA A 117 9.54 -1.11 3.45
C ALA A 117 10.57 -2.00 2.75
N THR A 118 11.47 -2.57 3.54
CA THR A 118 12.41 -3.61 3.09
C THR A 118 12.00 -4.96 3.68
N VAL A 119 11.89 -5.97 2.84
CA VAL A 119 11.46 -7.31 3.23
C VAL A 119 12.54 -8.02 4.05
N GLN A 120 12.12 -8.68 5.12
CA GLN A 120 12.92 -9.58 5.92
C GLN A 120 12.24 -10.95 5.94
N PHE A 121 12.92 -11.93 5.35
CA PHE A 121 12.45 -13.31 5.15
C PHE A 121 11.49 -13.42 3.97
N LEU A 122 10.26 -12.92 4.06
CA LEU A 122 9.27 -13.04 3.00
C LEU A 122 8.15 -12.00 3.08
N THR A 123 7.48 -11.79 1.96
CA THR A 123 6.10 -11.33 1.89
C THR A 123 5.28 -12.38 1.16
N GLU A 124 4.07 -12.70 1.65
CA GLU A 124 3.08 -13.53 0.95
C GLU A 124 1.84 -12.70 0.66
N MET A 125 1.50 -12.52 -0.61
CA MET A 125 0.47 -11.60 -1.05
C MET A 125 -0.43 -12.19 -2.14
N LEU A 126 -1.73 -11.88 -2.06
CA LEU A 126 -2.67 -12.07 -3.16
C LEU A 126 -2.97 -10.72 -3.81
N VAL A 127 -2.83 -10.64 -5.13
CA VAL A 127 -3.29 -9.49 -5.92
C VAL A 127 -4.49 -9.92 -6.75
N VAL A 128 -5.61 -9.22 -6.59
CA VAL A 128 -6.83 -9.44 -7.36
C VAL A 128 -7.02 -8.27 -8.31
N GLU A 129 -6.89 -8.53 -9.60
CA GLU A 129 -7.12 -7.53 -10.63
C GLU A 129 -8.58 -7.12 -10.70
N VAL A 130 -8.80 -5.84 -11.00
CA VAL A 130 -10.10 -5.33 -11.45
C VAL A 130 -10.00 -5.06 -12.95
N ALA A 131 -10.72 -5.82 -13.78
CA ALA A 131 -10.68 -5.65 -15.23
C ALA A 131 -11.49 -4.42 -15.69
N ALA A 132 -12.56 -4.09 -14.98
CA ALA A 132 -13.39 -2.90 -15.21
C ALA A 132 -14.15 -2.51 -13.94
N PRO A 133 -14.55 -1.23 -13.76
CA PRO A 133 -14.21 -0.04 -14.56
C PRO A 133 -12.74 0.37 -14.38
N ALA A 134 -12.31 1.45 -15.03
CA ALA A 134 -10.97 1.98 -14.80
C ALA A 134 -10.86 2.62 -13.40
N MET A 135 -9.76 2.35 -12.70
CA MET A 135 -9.45 2.85 -11.37
C MET A 135 -8.33 3.88 -11.47
N ARG A 136 -8.61 5.11 -11.02
CA ARG A 136 -7.64 6.21 -10.98
C ARG A 136 -7.57 6.83 -9.60
N ARG A 137 -6.43 7.43 -9.27
CA ARG A 137 -6.31 8.32 -8.13
C ARG A 137 -6.28 9.76 -8.62
N LEU A 138 -7.34 10.51 -8.34
CA LEU A 138 -7.42 11.92 -8.72
C LEU A 138 -7.22 12.80 -7.48
N PRO A 139 -6.30 13.78 -7.50
CA PRO A 139 -6.15 14.74 -6.42
C PRO A 139 -7.44 15.53 -6.23
N ASN A 140 -7.72 15.90 -4.98
CA ASN A 140 -8.86 16.75 -4.65
C ASN A 140 -8.36 18.04 -3.98
N PRO A 141 -8.41 19.20 -4.66
CA PRO A 141 -7.95 20.47 -4.11
C PRO A 141 -8.66 20.89 -2.82
N ALA A 142 -9.91 20.44 -2.63
CA ALA A 142 -10.66 20.71 -1.39
C ALA A 142 -10.20 19.83 -0.21
N LEU A 143 -9.34 18.84 -0.44
CA LEU A 143 -8.84 17.90 0.55
C LEU A 143 -7.31 17.76 0.45
N TYR A 144 -6.61 18.89 0.42
CA TYR A 144 -5.14 18.94 0.44
C TYR A 144 -4.48 18.16 -0.70
N ASP A 145 -5.16 18.07 -1.86
CA ASP A 145 -4.74 17.31 -3.03
C ASP A 145 -4.49 15.81 -2.77
N VAL A 146 -5.05 15.26 -1.69
CA VAL A 146 -4.96 13.83 -1.40
C VAL A 146 -5.56 13.02 -2.56
N PRO A 147 -4.78 12.14 -3.21
CA PRO A 147 -5.27 11.38 -4.36
C PRO A 147 -6.33 10.37 -3.95
N GLN A 148 -7.58 10.60 -4.38
CA GLN A 148 -8.70 9.75 -4.04
C GLN A 148 -9.01 8.76 -5.17
N LEU A 149 -9.34 7.52 -4.78
CA LEU A 149 -9.80 6.50 -5.73
C LEU A 149 -11.08 6.95 -6.46
N ARG A 150 -11.10 6.77 -7.78
CA ARG A 150 -12.19 7.08 -8.71
C ARG A 150 -12.36 5.89 -9.65
N PHE A 151 -13.62 5.51 -9.88
CA PHE A 151 -14.03 4.54 -10.89
C PHE A 151 -14.52 5.34 -12.10
N LEU A 152 -14.01 5.04 -13.29
CA LEU A 152 -14.28 5.75 -14.56
C LEU A 152 -14.84 4.79 -15.61
#